data_AF-A0A2N9NEP9-F1
#
_entry.id   AF-A0A2N9NEP9-F1
#
_cell.length_a   1.000
_cell.length_b   1.000
_cell.length_c   1.000
_cell.angle_alpha   90.00
_cell.angle_beta   90.00
_cell.angle_gamma   90.00
#
_symmetry.space_group_name_H-M   'P 1'
#
loop_
_entity.id
_entity.type
_entity.pdbx_description
1 polymer ?
#
loop_
_entity_poly.entity_id
_entity_poly.type
_entity_poly.pdbx_seq_one_letter_code
_entity_poly.pdbx_strand_id
1 'polypeptide(L)'
;MSFRRYEIILPTRYNDGQPVEAEKFLLTNRELSSQFGAASFLPEALQGTWIHKGQWFEEANVRLFVDVLDTPENAAFFAGYKQTLRARQ
;
A
#
# COMPACT_ATOMS: atom_id res chain seq x y z
N MET A 1 20.84 2.75 -15.89
CA MET A 1 19.42 2.90 -15.50
C MET A 1 19.25 2.20 -14.16
N SER A 2 18.73 2.88 -13.14
CA SER A 2 18.43 2.28 -11.83
C SER A 2 16.93 2.01 -11.71
N PHE A 3 16.59 1.03 -10.88
CA PHE A 3 15.23 0.73 -10.49
C PHE A 3 15.01 1.13 -9.04
N ARG A 4 13.77 1.44 -8.70
CA ARG A 4 13.32 1.69 -7.33
C ARG A 4 12.08 0.86 -7.05
N ARG A 5 12.10 0.18 -5.91
CA ARG A 5 10.92 -0.48 -5.35
C ARG A 5 10.07 0.53 -4.59
N TYR A 6 8.78 0.53 -4.88
CA TYR A 6 7.78 1.21 -4.07
C TYR A 6 6.92 0.15 -3.38
N GLU A 7 6.89 0.20 -2.04
CA GLU A 7 6.05 -0.65 -1.21
C GLU A 7 4.86 0.17 -0.69
N ILE A 8 3.66 -0.40 -0.84
CA ILE A 8 2.40 0.14 -0.33
C ILE A 8 1.90 -0.81 0.74
N ILE A 9 1.83 -0.32 1.97
CA ILE A 9 1.31 -1.03 3.13
C ILE A 9 -0.12 -0.53 3.36
N LEU A 10 -1.09 -1.43 3.29
CA LEU A 10 -2.51 -1.10 3.49
C LEU A 10 -3.05 -1.83 4.73
N PRO A 11 -3.72 -1.14 5.66
CA PRO A 11 -4.33 -1.78 6.82
C PRO A 11 -5.45 -2.73 6.40
N THR A 12 -5.58 -3.82 7.14
CA THR A 12 -6.65 -4.82 6.97
C THR A 12 -7.94 -4.44 7.69
N ARG A 13 -7.91 -3.38 8.51
CA ARG A 13 -9.04 -2.89 9.29
C ARG A 13 -9.14 -1.38 9.20
N TYR A 14 -10.37 -0.88 9.24
CA TYR A 14 -10.67 0.54 9.45
C TYR A 14 -10.36 0.95 10.90
N ASN A 15 -10.39 2.26 11.16
CA ASN A 15 -10.17 2.80 12.51
C ASN A 15 -11.24 2.36 13.53
N ASP A 16 -12.41 1.91 13.08
CA ASP A 16 -13.46 1.33 13.92
C ASP A 16 -13.29 -0.19 14.14
N GLY A 17 -12.24 -0.79 13.57
CA GLY A 17 -11.93 -2.20 13.67
C GLY A 17 -12.63 -3.10 12.65
N GLN A 18 -13.55 -2.60 11.83
CA GLN A 18 -14.18 -3.39 10.77
C GLN A 18 -13.15 -3.83 9.72
N PRO A 19 -13.26 -5.03 9.13
CA PRO A 19 -12.35 -5.47 8.09
C PRO A 19 -12.49 -4.62 6.82
N VAL A 20 -11.37 -4.29 6.19
CA VAL A 20 -11.34 -3.69 4.86
C VAL A 20 -11.69 -4.76 3.83
N GLU A 21 -12.55 -4.41 2.87
CA GLU A 21 -13.01 -5.30 1.82
C GLU A 21 -11.86 -5.74 0.91
N ALA A 22 -11.75 -7.03 0.61
CA ALA A 22 -10.66 -7.59 -0.18
C ALA A 22 -10.58 -6.98 -1.58
N GLU A 23 -11.73 -6.58 -2.13
CA GLU A 23 -11.87 -5.90 -3.42
C GLU A 23 -11.08 -4.60 -3.48
N LYS A 24 -10.91 -3.90 -2.34
CA LYS A 24 -10.11 -2.67 -2.28
C LYS A 24 -8.62 -2.94 -2.48
N PHE A 25 -8.11 -4.08 -2.00
CA PHE A 25 -6.72 -4.50 -2.25
C PHE A 25 -6.52 -4.96 -3.69
N LEU A 26 -7.46 -5.74 -4.22
CA LEU A 26 -7.42 -6.20 -5.61
C LEU A 26 -7.53 -5.03 -6.61
N LEU A 27 -8.32 -4.01 -6.28
CA LEU A 27 -8.40 -2.78 -7.04
C LEU A 27 -7.05 -2.06 -7.07
N THR A 28 -6.39 -1.88 -5.92
CA THR A 28 -5.04 -1.32 -5.85
C THR A 28 -4.06 -2.11 -6.71
N ASN A 29 -4.07 -3.45 -6.63
CA ASN A 29 -3.19 -4.29 -7.42
C ASN A 29 -3.43 -4.12 -8.93
N ARG A 30 -4.71 -4.03 -9.34
CA ARG A 30 -5.11 -3.80 -10.74
C ARG A 30 -4.64 -2.43 -11.22
N GLU A 31 -4.87 -1.37 -10.45
CA GLU A 31 -4.44 -0.01 -10.79
C GLU A 31 -2.92 0.06 -11.00
N LEU A 32 -2.14 -0.52 -10.08
CA LEU A 32 -0.68 -0.58 -10.19
C LEU A 32 -0.24 -1.40 -11.41
N SER A 33 -0.85 -2.56 -11.64
CA SER A 33 -0.55 -3.42 -12.79
C SER A 33 -0.90 -2.75 -14.12
N SER A 34 -2.00 -2.01 -14.18
CA SER A 34 -2.39 -1.25 -15.37
C SER A 34 -1.45 -0.08 -15.63
N GLN A 35 -0.93 0.58 -14.59
CA GLN A 35 0.00 1.69 -14.73
C GLN A 35 1.41 1.26 -15.12
N PHE A 36 1.93 0.18 -14.52
CA PHE A 36 3.35 -0.20 -14.61
C PHE A 36 3.60 -1.53 -15.34
N GLY A 37 2.54 -2.18 -15.83
CA GLY A 37 2.59 -3.47 -16.50
C GLY A 37 2.63 -4.68 -15.57
N ALA A 38 3.01 -4.50 -14.29
CA ALA A 38 2.99 -5.55 -13.28
C ALA A 38 2.92 -4.96 -11.85
N ALA A 39 2.36 -5.73 -10.93
CA ALA A 39 2.44 -5.51 -9.49
C ALA A 39 2.43 -6.84 -8.74
N SER A 40 3.07 -6.85 -7.57
CA SER A 40 3.04 -7.98 -6.65
C SER A 40 2.17 -7.64 -5.44
N PHE A 41 1.39 -8.62 -4.99
CA PHE A 41 0.52 -8.51 -3.82
C PHE A 41 0.76 -9.70 -2.89
N LEU A 42 1.09 -9.41 -1.63
CA LEU A 42 1.17 -10.38 -0.55
C LEU A 42 -0.08 -10.21 0.32
N PRO A 43 -1.06 -11.13 0.20
CA PRO A 43 -2.29 -11.08 0.98
C PRO A 43 -2.10 -11.51 2.44
N GLU A 44 -0.98 -12.16 2.77
CA GLU A 44 -0.66 -12.54 4.15
C GLU A 44 -0.49 -11.30 5.03
N ALA A 45 -0.95 -11.40 6.28
CA ALA A 45 -0.90 -10.30 7.22
C ALA A 45 0.55 -9.91 7.57
N LEU A 46 0.96 -8.73 7.13
CA LEU A 46 2.15 -8.03 7.59
C LEU A 46 1.84 -7.36 8.94
N GLN A 47 2.41 -7.90 10.01
CA GLN A 47 2.25 -7.35 11.35
C GLN A 47 3.13 -6.11 11.53
N GLY A 48 2.50 -5.02 11.96
CA GLY A 48 3.16 -3.77 12.33
C GLY A 48 3.01 -3.52 13.82
N THR A 49 4.03 -2.91 14.41
CA THR A 49 3.99 -2.43 15.79
C THR A 49 4.48 -1.00 15.82
N TRP A 50 3.73 -0.12 16.47
CA TRP A 50 4.11 1.28 16.61
C TRP A 50 3.77 1.78 18.02
N ILE A 51 4.47 2.85 18.43
CA ILE A 51 4.32 3.45 19.75
C ILE A 51 3.78 4.87 19.57
N HIS A 52 2.71 5.19 20.31
CA HIS A 52 2.17 6.54 20.36
C HIS A 52 1.77 6.91 21.78
N LYS A 53 2.33 8.03 22.26
CA LYS A 53 2.13 8.52 23.63
C LYS A 53 2.40 7.46 24.71
N GLY A 54 3.43 6.62 24.50
CA GLY A 54 3.83 5.56 25.42
C GLY A 54 2.96 4.29 25.36
N GLN A 55 1.91 4.27 24.53
CA GLN A 55 1.09 3.10 24.28
C GLN A 55 1.58 2.35 23.04
N TRP A 56 1.63 1.03 23.14
CA TRP A 56 1.94 0.12 22.04
C TRP A 56 0.67 -0.19 21.25
N PHE A 57 0.78 -0.14 19.93
CA PHE A 57 -0.29 -0.48 18.99
C PHE A 57 0.21 -1.57 18.05
N GLU A 58 -0.64 -2.55 17.81
CA GLU A 58 -0.43 -3.61 16.84
C GLU A 58 -1.42 -3.43 15.70
N GLU A 59 -0.94 -3.66 14.48
CA GLU A 59 -1.76 -3.57 13.28
C GLU A 59 -1.44 -4.72 12.32
N ALA A 60 -2.45 -5.18 11.62
CA ALA A 60 -2.30 -6.14 10.53
C ALA A 60 -2.52 -5.43 9.20
N ASN A 61 -1.56 -5.57 8.30
CA ASN A 61 -1.55 -4.96 6.99
C ASN A 61 -1.44 -6.00 5.88
N VAL A 62 -1.70 -5.60 4.65
CA VAL A 62 -1.23 -6.30 3.45
C VAL A 62 -0.19 -5.46 2.72
N ARG A 63 0.61 -6.09 1.87
CA ARG A 63 1.67 -5.41 1.13
C ARG A 63 1.49 -5.56 -0.38
N LEU A 64 1.52 -4.44 -1.08
CA LEU A 64 1.68 -4.38 -2.53
C LEU A 64 3.02 -3.75 -2.86
N PHE A 65 3.67 -4.19 -3.93
CA PHE A 65 4.88 -3.53 -4.40
C PHE A 65 5.06 -3.61 -5.91
N VAL A 66 5.79 -2.63 -6.43
CA VAL A 66 6.18 -2.53 -7.83
C VAL A 66 7.64 -2.10 -7.92
N ASP A 67 8.36 -2.67 -8.87
CA ASP A 67 9.73 -2.28 -9.23
C ASP A 67 9.68 -1.50 -10.54
N VAL A 68 10.02 -0.21 -10.49
CA VAL A 68 9.92 0.70 -11.64
C VAL A 68 11.24 1.44 -11.87
N LEU A 69 11.42 2.02 -13.05
CA LEU A 69 12.58 2.88 -13.31
C LEU A 69 12.61 4.05 -12.30
N ASP A 70 13.78 4.37 -11.79
CA ASP A 70 13.94 5.49 -10.85
C ASP A 70 13.90 6.82 -11.60
N THR A 71 12.69 7.32 -11.83
CA THR A 71 12.45 8.59 -12.52
C THR A 71 11.58 9.53 -11.67
N PRO A 72 11.71 10.86 -11.87
CA PRO A 72 10.86 11.83 -11.18
C PRO A 72 9.37 11.62 -11.41
N GLU A 73 8.97 11.16 -12.61
CA GLU A 73 7.57 10.90 -12.98
C GLU A 73 6.98 9.76 -12.14
N ASN A 74 7.73 8.65 -12.00
CA ASN A 74 7.30 7.53 -11.16
C ASN A 74 7.22 7.95 -9.69
N ALA A 75 8.18 8.73 -9.20
CA ALA A 75 8.13 9.27 -7.84
C ALA A 75 6.89 10.17 -7.61
N ALA A 76 6.57 11.03 -8.58
CA ALA A 76 5.38 11.88 -8.53
C ALA A 76 4.09 11.06 -8.55
N PHE A 77 4.02 9.97 -9.32
CA PHE A 77 2.88 9.05 -9.32
C PHE A 77 2.60 8.53 -7.90
N PHE A 78 3.59 7.97 -7.20
CA PHE A 78 3.35 7.41 -5.85
C PHE A 78 3.01 8.48 -4.81
N ALA A 79 3.59 9.68 -4.94
CA ALA A 79 3.24 10.81 -4.07
C ALA A 79 1.75 11.18 -4.23
N GLY A 80 1.23 11.21 -5.46
CA GLY A 80 -0.18 11.47 -5.75
C GLY A 80 -1.09 10.30 -5.37
N TYR A 81 -0.69 9.07 -5.70
CA TYR A 81 -1.47 7.86 -5.47
C TYR A 81 -1.79 7.61 -3.99
N LYS A 82 -0.91 8.06 -3.08
CA LYS A 82 -1.17 8.07 -1.63
C LYS A 82 -2.48 8.78 -1.27
N GLN A 83 -2.85 9.85 -1.98
CA GLN A 83 -4.10 10.58 -1.72
C GLN A 83 -5.32 9.78 -2.18
N THR A 84 -5.22 9.13 -3.34
CA THR A 84 -6.26 8.21 -3.84
C THR A 84 -6.53 7.08 -2.84
N LEU A 85 -5.46 6.49 -2.27
CA LEU A 85 -5.59 5.43 -1.28
C LEU A 85 -6.22 5.90 0.02
N ARG A 86 -5.88 7.11 0.49
CA ARG A 86 -6.51 7.71 1.68
C ARG A 86 -8.00 7.94 1.49
N ALA A 87 -8.42 8.40 0.32
CA ALA A 87 -9.84 8.64 0.04
C ALA A 87 -10.67 7.34 -0.07
N ARG A 88 -10.01 6.17 -0.15
CA ARG A 88 -10.65 4.85 -0.23
C ARG A 88 -10.93 4.26 1.17
N GLN A 89 -10.37 4.85 2.23
CA GLN A 89 -10.46 4.39 3.62
C GLN A 89 -11.35 5.28 4.47
#